data_AF-I9JMI3-F1
#
_entry.id   AF-I9JMI3-F1
#
_cell.length_a   1.000
_cell.length_b   1.000
_cell.length_c   1.000
_cell.angle_alpha   90.00
_cell.angle_beta   90.00
_cell.angle_gamma   90.00
#
_symmetry.space_group_name_H-M   'P 1'
#
loop_
_entity.id
_entity.type
_entity.pdbx_description
1 polymer ?
#
loop_
_entity_poly.entity_id
_entity_poly.type
_entity_poly.pdbx_seq_one_letter_code
_entity_poly.pdbx_strand_id
1 'polypeptide(L)'
;MVFLFPSEEQYKKFNADEFKGLPSTITYGIDVDDSIRKEIVQAMNLNNSILPVFIIADTFNRVVFVSQGYTIGLGEQLMKVVHGL
;
A
#
# COMPACT_ATOMS: atom_id res chain seq x y z
N MET A 1 -0.07 9.49 2.65
CA MET A 1 -0.13 8.01 2.52
C MET A 1 -1.49 7.65 1.92
N VAL A 2 -1.58 6.63 1.06
CA VAL A 2 -2.85 6.26 0.40
C VAL A 2 -3.14 4.79 0.65
N PHE A 3 -4.34 4.49 1.15
CA PHE A 3 -4.86 3.12 1.26
C PHE A 3 -5.96 2.91 0.25
N LEU A 4 -5.76 1.93 -0.65
CA LEU A 4 -6.74 1.55 -1.66
C LEU A 4 -7.35 0.21 -1.28
N PHE A 5 -8.66 0.18 -1.12
CA PHE A 5 -9.44 -1.02 -0.84
C PHE A 5 -10.04 -1.56 -2.14
N PRO A 6 -10.13 -2.88 -2.33
CA PRO A 6 -10.71 -3.44 -3.55
C PRO A 6 -12.24 -3.29 -3.62
N SER A 7 -12.91 -2.95 -2.51
CA SER A 7 -14.35 -2.70 -2.50
C SER A 7 -14.79 -1.82 -1.33
N GLU A 8 -15.99 -1.24 -1.47
CA GLU A 8 -16.64 -0.47 -0.40
C GLU A 8 -16.92 -1.33 0.86
N GLU A 9 -17.23 -2.61 0.67
CA GLU A 9 -17.46 -3.53 1.78
C GLU A 9 -16.19 -3.72 2.63
N GLN A 10 -15.03 -3.88 1.99
CA GLN A 10 -13.76 -3.99 2.70
C GLN A 10 -13.36 -2.68 3.38
N TYR A 11 -13.61 -1.55 2.71
CA TYR A 11 -13.41 -0.24 3.31
C TYR A 11 -14.24 -0.06 4.59
N LYS A 12 -15.53 -0.46 4.58
CA LYS A 12 -16.40 -0.38 5.76
C LYS A 12 -15.98 -1.30 6.91
N LYS A 13 -15.31 -2.41 6.61
CA LYS A 13 -14.75 -3.32 7.63
C LYS A 13 -13.46 -2.80 8.23
N PHE A 14 -12.78 -1.85 7.59
CA PHE A 14 -11.54 -1.29 8.09
C PHE A 14 -11.83 -0.28 9.21
N ASN A 15 -11.30 -0.56 10.39
CA ASN A 15 -11.39 0.32 11.55
C ASN A 15 -10.05 1.01 11.78
N ALA A 16 -9.93 2.29 11.38
CA ALA A 16 -8.71 3.05 11.55
C ALA A 16 -8.31 3.24 13.03
N ASP A 17 -9.29 3.23 13.96
CA ASP A 17 -9.05 3.45 15.39
C ASP A 17 -8.31 2.28 16.07
N GLU A 18 -8.32 1.09 15.45
CA GLU A 18 -7.51 -0.05 15.89
C GLU A 18 -6.02 0.19 15.65
N PHE A 19 -5.66 1.08 14.72
CA PHE A 19 -4.30 1.39 14.33
C PHE A 19 -3.85 2.74 14.91
N LYS A 20 -3.64 2.74 16.23
CA LYS A 20 -3.14 3.93 16.95
C LYS A 20 -1.77 4.35 16.40
N GLY A 21 -1.64 5.61 15.98
CA GLY A 21 -0.39 6.18 15.44
C GLY A 21 -0.36 6.33 13.93
N LEU A 22 -1.45 6.02 13.22
CA LEU A 22 -1.58 6.37 11.82
C LEU A 22 -1.56 7.90 11.61
N PRO A 23 -0.84 8.42 10.60
CA PRO A 23 -0.87 9.84 10.27
C PRO A 23 -2.28 10.33 9.92
N SER A 24 -2.62 11.55 10.33
CA SER A 24 -3.91 12.19 9.96
C SER A 24 -4.01 12.56 8.47
N THR A 25 -2.90 12.43 7.72
CA THR A 25 -2.79 12.73 6.29
C THR A 25 -2.99 11.51 5.38
N ILE A 26 -3.57 10.44 5.90
CA ILE A 26 -3.93 9.28 5.08
C ILE A 26 -5.14 9.61 4.21
N THR A 27 -5.04 9.31 2.92
CA THR A 27 -6.16 9.28 2.00
C THR A 27 -6.63 7.84 1.83
N TYR A 28 -7.94 7.63 1.95
CA TYR A 28 -8.55 6.32 1.74
C TYR A 28 -9.32 6.36 0.41
N GLY A 29 -9.19 5.31 -0.38
CA GLY A 29 -9.85 5.18 -1.67
C GLY A 29 -10.28 3.75 -1.96
N ILE A 30 -11.16 3.59 -2.95
CA ILE A 30 -11.61 2.30 -3.42
C ILE A 30 -11.08 2.12 -4.85
N ASP A 31 -10.30 1.06 -5.07
CA ASP A 31 -9.82 0.67 -6.39
C ASP A 31 -10.88 -0.18 -7.08
N VAL A 32 -11.79 0.50 -7.78
CA VAL A 32 -12.87 -0.15 -8.52
C VAL A 32 -12.27 -1.08 -9.58
N ASP A 33 -12.80 -2.31 -9.63
CA ASP A 33 -12.38 -3.39 -10.54
C ASP A 33 -10.90 -3.78 -10.47
N ASP A 34 -10.22 -3.45 -9.37
CA ASP A 34 -8.76 -3.62 -9.19
C ASP A 34 -7.93 -2.94 -10.31
N SER A 35 -8.45 -1.87 -10.92
CA SER A 35 -7.84 -1.21 -12.08
C SER A 35 -6.46 -0.64 -11.78
N ILE A 36 -6.32 0.12 -10.70
CA ILE A 36 -5.05 0.73 -10.27
C ILE A 36 -4.06 -0.36 -9.91
N ARG A 37 -4.51 -1.39 -9.17
CA ARG A 37 -3.68 -2.53 -8.81
C ARG A 37 -3.14 -3.26 -10.05
N LYS A 38 -4.00 -3.52 -11.04
CA LYS A 38 -3.60 -4.21 -12.28
C LYS A 38 -2.53 -3.42 -13.02
N GLU A 39 -2.69 -2.11 -13.14
CA GLU A 39 -1.69 -1.23 -13.76
C GLU A 39 -0.35 -1.28 -13.01
N ILE A 40 -0.39 -1.20 -11.68
CA ILE A 40 0.81 -1.30 -10.83
C ILE A 40 1.51 -2.65 -11.05
N VAL A 41 0.76 -3.75 -10.99
CA VAL A 41 1.32 -5.11 -11.13
C VAL A 41 1.96 -5.29 -12.50
N GLN A 42 1.31 -4.79 -13.55
CA GLN A 42 1.83 -4.85 -14.91
C GLN A 42 3.08 -3.97 -15.07
N ALA A 43 3.02 -2.70 -14.66
CA ALA A 43 4.10 -1.74 -14.82
C ALA A 43 5.37 -2.13 -14.04
N MET A 44 5.18 -2.74 -12.87
CA MET A 44 6.27 -3.15 -11.98
C MET A 44 6.67 -4.63 -12.16
N ASN A 45 6.05 -5.35 -13.11
CA ASN A 45 6.26 -6.79 -13.37
C ASN A 45 6.14 -7.66 -12.10
N LEU A 46 5.07 -7.45 -11.32
CA LEU A 46 4.81 -8.10 -10.04
C LEU A 46 4.00 -9.40 -10.20
N ASN A 47 3.90 -10.18 -9.13
CA ASN A 47 3.09 -11.39 -9.10
C ASN A 47 1.67 -11.06 -8.64
N ASN A 48 0.71 -11.15 -9.56
CA ASN A 48 -0.67 -10.76 -9.31
C ASN A 48 -1.39 -11.57 -8.20
N SER A 49 -0.82 -12.70 -7.78
CA SER A 49 -1.41 -13.58 -6.77
C SER A 49 -1.08 -13.18 -5.32
N ILE A 50 -0.17 -12.22 -5.11
CA ILE A 50 0.38 -11.95 -3.77
C ILE A 50 -0.08 -10.56 -3.29
N LEU A 51 -1.05 -10.57 -2.37
CA LEU A 51 -1.59 -9.37 -1.71
C LEU A 51 -1.14 -9.30 -0.25
N PRO A 52 -1.00 -8.08 0.30
CA PRO A 52 -1.17 -6.76 -0.33
C PRO A 52 0.09 -6.32 -1.10
N VAL A 53 -0.03 -5.27 -1.92
CA VAL A 53 1.11 -4.60 -2.56
C VAL A 53 1.42 -3.30 -1.80
N PHE A 54 2.66 -3.13 -1.36
CA PHE A 54 3.15 -1.91 -0.71
C PHE A 54 4.12 -1.19 -1.63
N ILE A 55 3.95 0.13 -1.76
CA ILE A 55 4.80 0.99 -2.57
C ILE A 55 5.18 2.21 -1.74
N ILE A 56 6.46 2.57 -1.78
CA ILE A 56 6.93 3.88 -1.33
C ILE A 56 7.48 4.59 -2.55
N ALA A 57 7.01 5.81 -2.76
CA ALA A 57 7.49 6.70 -3.80
C ALA A 57 7.92 8.04 -3.18
N ASP A 58 8.87 8.70 -3.83
CA ASP A 58 9.31 10.05 -3.45
C ASP A 58 8.56 11.15 -4.21
N THR A 59 8.88 12.40 -3.89
CA THR A 59 8.29 13.58 -4.53
C THR A 59 8.77 13.83 -5.96
N PHE A 60 9.73 13.05 -6.46
CA PHE A 60 10.22 13.06 -7.84
C PHE A 60 9.59 11.96 -8.68
N ASN A 61 8.49 11.38 -8.23
CA ASN A 61 7.75 10.29 -8.89
C ASN A 61 8.57 9.00 -9.06
N ARG A 62 9.60 8.78 -8.23
CA ARG A 62 10.36 7.53 -8.25
C ARG A 62 9.77 6.56 -7.25
N VAL A 63 9.57 5.32 -7.68
CA VAL A 63 9.28 4.21 -6.77
C VAL A 63 10.59 3.76 -6.13
N VAL A 64 10.72 3.94 -4.83
CA VAL A 64 11.94 3.63 -4.05
C VAL A 64 11.84 2.32 -3.29
N PHE A 65 10.63 1.76 -3.17
CA PHE A 65 10.40 0.45 -2.56
C PHE A 65 9.11 -0.17 -3.08
N VAL A 66 9.14 -1.48 -3.34
CA VAL A 66 7.95 -2.30 -3.60
C VAL A 66 8.05 -3.61 -2.80
N SER A 67 6.94 -3.99 -2.18
CA SER A 67 6.80 -5.29 -1.51
C SER A 67 5.43 -5.91 -1.82
N GLN A 68 5.37 -7.25 -1.82
CA GLN A 68 4.16 -8.02 -2.03
C GLN A 68 4.00 -9.03 -0.90
N GLY A 69 2.77 -9.15 -0.38
CA GLY A 69 2.41 -10.16 0.60
C GLY A 69 2.58 -9.70 2.04
N TYR A 70 1.89 -10.40 2.93
CA TYR A 70 2.11 -10.27 4.37
C TYR A 70 3.36 -11.06 4.76
N THR A 71 4.50 -10.37 4.81
CA THR A 71 5.76 -10.95 5.27
C THR A 71 6.06 -10.52 6.70
N ILE A 72 6.63 -11.44 7.49
CA ILE A 72 7.14 -11.13 8.82
C ILE A 72 8.27 -10.10 8.66
N GLY A 73 8.24 -9.03 9.47
CA GLY A 73 9.23 -7.95 9.41
C GLY A 73 8.97 -6.88 8.35
N LEU A 74 7.84 -6.94 7.64
CA LEU A 74 7.45 -5.91 6.67
C LEU A 74 7.46 -4.50 7.27
N GLY A 75 6.92 -4.34 8.49
CA GLY A 75 6.90 -3.05 9.19
C GLY A 75 8.32 -2.49 9.39
N GLU A 76 9.26 -3.33 9.82
CA GLU A 76 10.67 -2.94 9.99
C GLU A 76 11.31 -2.54 8.66
N GLN A 77 11.03 -3.28 7.59
CA GLN A 77 11.51 -2.95 6.24
C GLN A 77 10.98 -1.59 5.78
N LEU A 78 9.68 -1.32 5.97
CA LEU A 78 9.08 -0.03 5.64
C LEU A 78 9.75 1.10 6.42
N MET A 79 9.93 0.93 7.73
CA MET A 79 10.59 1.96 8.56
C MET A 79 12.05 2.18 8.16
N LYS A 80 12.78 1.14 7.76
CA LYS A 80 14.16 1.27 7.29
C LYS A 80 14.26 2.07 6.00
N VAL A 81 13.33 1.87 5.06
CA VAL A 81 13.26 2.66 3.83
C VAL A 81 12.92 4.11 4.16
N VAL A 82 11.89 4.35 4.97
CA VAL A 82 11.46 5.71 5.33
C VAL A 82 12.54 6.50 6.06
N HIS A 83 13.25 5.90 7.02
CA HIS A 83 14.34 6.57 7.75
C HIS A 83 15.65 6.67 6.97
N GLY A 84 15.81 5.86 5.92
CA GLY A 84 17.00 5.87 5.06
C GLY A 84 16.91 6.85 3.89
N LEU A 85 15.73 7.43 3.67
CA LEU A 85 15.45 8.51 2.73
C LEU A 85 15.67 9.86 3.39
#